data_AF-A0A9P8F6G4-F1
#
_entry.id   AF-A0A9P8F6G4-F1
#
_cell.length_a   1.000
_cell.length_b   1.000
_cell.length_c   1.000
_cell.angle_alpha   90.00
_cell.angle_beta   90.00
_cell.angle_gamma   90.00
#
_symmetry.space_group_name_H-M   'P 1'
#
loop_
_entity.id
_entity.type
_entity.pdbx_description
1 polymer ?
#
loop_
_entity_poly.entity_id
_entity_poly.type
_entity_poly.pdbx_seq_one_letter_code
_entity_poly.pdbx_strand_id
1 'polypeptide(L)'
;MLLPPPVGTALPLVKTLADTVDFSKTVLPFIDQLYALPQQILQAGADTQALKHLYLSTNPLISGLAFALAITPIFLVVSEVNKNYSQVDRCWSLLPTVYNIHYNVWARLNGLPTQRLDNIMAFSVCWSIRLTFNYWRRGGYSIGSEDYRWETVRSWVNRPLFFVFNILFICIAQSVLLFMITTPTYVLMLASRLSGQNMNTTDILFARALLVLVIFEYFADGSQWNFHKAKHAYQKTAKVPAGWTR
;
A
#
# COMPACT_ATOMS: atom_id res chain seq x y z
N MET A 1 7.86 -24.50 -22.36
CA MET A 1 8.54 -23.21 -22.58
C MET A 1 7.47 -22.20 -22.96
N LEU A 2 7.01 -21.38 -22.01
CA LEU A 2 6.06 -20.31 -22.30
C LEU A 2 6.84 -19.26 -23.08
N LEU A 3 6.47 -19.02 -24.33
CA LEU A 3 7.04 -17.93 -25.13
C LEU A 3 6.87 -16.62 -24.33
N PRO A 4 7.93 -15.81 -24.16
CA PRO A 4 7.76 -14.49 -23.56
C PRO A 4 6.69 -13.73 -24.34
N PRO A 5 5.83 -12.95 -23.65
CA PRO A 5 4.82 -12.15 -24.33
C PRO A 5 5.50 -11.27 -25.38
N PRO A 6 4.83 -11.03 -26.53
CA PRO A 6 5.41 -10.19 -27.58
C PRO A 6 5.86 -8.87 -26.97
N VAL A 7 7.10 -8.48 -27.30
CA VAL A 7 7.71 -7.21 -26.90
C VAL A 7 6.70 -6.09 -27.22
N GLY A 8 6.08 -5.51 -26.19
CA GLY A 8 5.07 -4.45 -26.33
C GLY A 8 3.71 -4.67 -25.65
N THR A 9 3.38 -5.87 -25.13
CA THR A 9 2.15 -6.02 -24.32
C THR A 9 2.44 -5.92 -22.84
N ALA A 10 1.92 -4.88 -22.16
CA ALA A 10 2.07 -4.68 -20.72
C ALA A 10 1.35 -5.73 -19.85
N LEU A 11 0.47 -6.53 -20.45
CA LEU A 11 -0.42 -7.45 -19.74
C LEU A 11 -0.12 -8.91 -20.07
N PRO A 12 -0.29 -9.83 -19.10
CA PRO A 12 -0.20 -11.26 -19.36
C PRO A 12 -1.33 -11.75 -20.27
N LEU A 13 -1.00 -12.78 -21.03
CA LEU A 13 -1.95 -13.63 -21.76
C LEU A 13 -2.60 -14.61 -20.77
N VAL A 14 -3.78 -14.25 -20.29
CA VAL A 14 -4.61 -15.07 -19.39
C VAL A 14 -5.87 -15.51 -20.13
N LYS A 15 -6.25 -16.79 -19.99
CA LYS A 15 -7.45 -17.36 -20.64
C LYS A 15 -8.51 -17.80 -19.64
N THR A 16 -8.08 -18.15 -18.43
CA THR A 16 -8.93 -18.63 -17.35
C THR A 16 -8.72 -17.81 -16.08
N LEU A 17 -9.66 -17.86 -15.14
CA LEU A 17 -9.49 -17.23 -13.83
C LEU A 17 -8.28 -17.81 -13.08
N ALA A 18 -8.01 -19.11 -13.21
CA ALA A 18 -6.83 -19.74 -12.61
C ALA A 18 -5.52 -19.14 -13.15
N ASP A 19 -5.48 -18.75 -14.43
CA ASP A 19 -4.30 -18.09 -14.99
C ASP A 19 -4.02 -16.74 -14.34
N THR A 20 -5.04 -16.03 -13.83
CA THR A 20 -4.90 -14.69 -13.24
C THR A 20 -4.16 -14.67 -11.91
N VAL A 21 -4.03 -15.83 -11.26
CA VAL A 21 -3.31 -16.02 -10.00
C VAL A 21 -2.00 -16.81 -10.17
N ASP A 22 -1.69 -17.25 -11.39
CA ASP A 22 -0.47 -18.01 -11.68
C ASP A 22 0.71 -17.06 -11.85
N PHE A 23 1.67 -17.12 -10.93
CA PHE A 23 2.88 -16.30 -10.93
C PHE A 23 3.70 -16.44 -12.22
N SER A 24 3.81 -17.67 -12.75
CA SER A 24 4.62 -17.98 -13.93
C SER A 24 4.04 -17.35 -15.20
N LYS A 25 2.74 -17.02 -15.19
CA LYS A 25 2.03 -16.38 -16.30
C LYS A 25 1.88 -14.88 -16.11
N THR A 26 1.65 -14.43 -14.88
CA THR A 26 1.21 -13.05 -14.59
C THR A 26 2.31 -12.12 -14.11
N VAL A 27 3.43 -12.66 -13.61
CA VAL A 27 4.52 -11.89 -13.01
C VAL A 27 5.85 -12.21 -13.66
N LEU A 28 6.25 -13.49 -13.65
CA LEU A 28 7.56 -13.93 -14.12
C LEU A 28 7.94 -13.40 -15.52
N PRO A 29 7.04 -13.38 -16.53
CA PRO A 29 7.38 -12.88 -17.86
C PRO A 29 7.67 -11.37 -17.94
N PHE A 30 7.38 -10.62 -16.88
CA PHE A 30 7.52 -9.16 -16.83
C PHE A 30 8.64 -8.68 -15.90
N ILE A 31 9.33 -9.59 -15.21
CA ILE A 31 10.40 -9.25 -14.27
C ILE A 31 11.51 -8.43 -14.93
N ASP A 32 11.82 -8.70 -16.21
CA ASP A 32 12.83 -7.95 -16.95
C ASP A 32 12.50 -6.45 -17.08
N GLN A 33 11.22 -6.10 -17.06
CA GLN A 33 10.80 -4.70 -17.06
C GLN A 33 11.30 -3.98 -15.79
N LEU A 34 11.37 -4.67 -14.64
CA LEU A 34 11.87 -4.08 -13.39
C LEU A 34 13.31 -3.59 -13.54
N TYR A 35 14.16 -4.38 -14.20
CA TYR A 35 15.57 -4.05 -14.41
C TYR A 35 15.77 -2.98 -15.50
N ALA A 36 14.90 -2.97 -16.53
CA ALA A 36 15.00 -2.01 -17.63
C ALA A 36 14.45 -0.62 -17.27
N LEU A 37 13.48 -0.54 -16.35
CA LEU A 37 12.74 0.68 -16.01
C LEU A 37 13.64 1.89 -15.65
N PRO A 38 14.66 1.77 -14.78
CA PRO A 38 15.48 2.92 -14.41
C PRO A 38 16.12 3.59 -15.63
N GLN A 39 16.69 2.79 -16.54
CA GLN A 39 17.32 3.30 -17.75
C GLN A 39 16.30 3.90 -18.72
N GLN A 40 15.12 3.29 -18.86
CA GLN A 40 14.04 3.80 -19.71
C GLN A 40 13.46 5.12 -19.19
N ILE A 41 13.34 5.28 -17.86
CA ILE A 41 12.93 6.55 -17.23
C ILE A 41 13.97 7.63 -17.49
N LEU A 42 15.26 7.32 -17.32
CA LEU A 42 16.35 8.27 -17.61
C LEU A 42 16.37 8.69 -19.09
N GLN A 43 16.12 7.75 -20.01
CA GLN A 43 16.03 8.02 -21.45
C GLN A 43 14.81 8.88 -21.82
N ALA A 44 13.65 8.61 -21.20
CA ALA A 44 12.46 9.44 -21.40
C ALA A 44 12.65 10.87 -20.85
N GLY A 45 13.44 11.03 -19.78
CA GLY A 45 13.77 12.34 -19.22
C GLY A 45 12.52 13.11 -18.80
N ALA A 46 12.36 14.32 -19.33
CA ALA A 46 11.20 15.18 -19.07
C ALA A 46 10.09 15.06 -20.13
N ASP A 47 10.22 14.14 -21.11
CA ASP A 47 9.19 13.93 -22.12
C ASP A 47 7.96 13.23 -21.51
N THR A 48 6.92 14.01 -21.29
CA THR A 48 5.66 13.54 -20.72
C THR A 48 4.96 12.46 -21.55
N GLN A 49 5.10 12.48 -22.88
CA GLN A 49 4.50 11.46 -23.74
C GLN A 49 5.28 10.17 -23.68
N ALA A 50 6.62 10.25 -23.69
CA ALA A 50 7.47 9.08 -23.52
C ALA A 50 7.26 8.42 -22.14
N LEU A 51 7.18 9.23 -21.07
CA LEU A 51 6.89 8.73 -19.71
C LEU A 51 5.50 8.11 -19.60
N LYS A 52 4.48 8.73 -20.20
CA LYS A 52 3.13 8.16 -20.24
C LYS A 52 3.10 6.85 -21.01
N HIS A 53 3.75 6.79 -22.17
CA HIS A 53 3.86 5.57 -22.95
C HIS A 53 4.55 4.46 -22.14
N LEU A 54 5.70 4.77 -21.53
CA LEU A 54 6.44 3.84 -20.67
C LEU A 54 5.58 3.31 -19.51
N TYR A 55 4.84 4.19 -18.83
CA TYR A 55 3.92 3.81 -17.77
C TYR A 55 2.84 2.82 -18.25
N LEU A 56 2.21 3.10 -19.40
CA LEU A 56 1.14 2.26 -19.95
C LEU A 56 1.68 0.96 -20.58
N SER A 57 2.93 0.94 -21.05
CA SER A 57 3.57 -0.26 -21.60
C SER A 57 4.21 -1.17 -20.55
N THR A 58 4.36 -0.69 -19.31
CA THR A 58 4.90 -1.46 -18.20
C THR A 58 3.78 -2.18 -17.47
N ASN A 59 4.00 -3.45 -17.11
CA ASN A 59 3.05 -4.21 -16.30
C ASN A 59 2.77 -3.45 -14.98
N PRO A 60 1.50 -3.24 -14.61
CA PRO A 60 1.18 -2.40 -13.46
C PRO A 60 1.66 -2.97 -12.13
N LEU A 61 1.78 -4.30 -12.01
CA LEU A 61 2.38 -4.94 -10.85
C LEU A 61 3.87 -4.60 -10.75
N ILE A 62 4.58 -4.61 -11.88
CA ILE A 62 6.01 -4.32 -11.95
C ILE A 62 6.30 -2.85 -11.67
N SER A 63 5.52 -1.93 -12.24
CA SER A 63 5.66 -0.50 -11.92
C SER A 63 5.31 -0.19 -10.46
N GLY A 64 4.34 -0.90 -9.86
CA GLY A 64 4.05 -0.81 -8.42
C GLY A 64 5.22 -1.30 -7.56
N LEU A 65 5.82 -2.44 -7.91
CA LEU A 65 7.01 -2.96 -7.23
C LEU A 65 8.21 -2.02 -7.40
N ALA A 66 8.42 -1.48 -8.61
CA ALA A 66 9.48 -0.51 -8.88
C ALA A 66 9.32 0.74 -8.00
N PHE A 67 8.10 1.25 -7.84
CA PHE A 67 7.82 2.36 -6.94
C PHE A 67 8.13 2.00 -5.47
N ALA A 68 7.69 0.83 -4.99
CA ALA A 68 7.97 0.37 -3.63
C ALA A 68 9.47 0.28 -3.31
N LEU A 69 10.27 -0.16 -4.29
CA LEU A 69 11.73 -0.18 -4.18
C LEU A 69 12.32 1.23 -4.28
N ALA A 70 11.83 2.08 -5.19
CA ALA A 70 12.34 3.43 -5.40
C ALA A 70 12.16 4.37 -4.20
N ILE A 71 11.13 4.16 -3.36
CA ILE A 71 10.94 4.95 -2.13
C ILE A 71 11.79 4.47 -0.94
N THR A 72 12.35 3.26 -1.01
CA THR A 72 13.14 2.66 0.08
C THR A 72 14.36 3.52 0.48
N PRO A 73 15.18 4.06 -0.45
CA PRO A 73 16.31 4.92 -0.09
C PRO A 73 15.89 6.17 0.67
N ILE A 74 14.69 6.71 0.39
CA ILE A 74 14.13 7.86 1.12
C ILE A 74 13.87 7.47 2.57
N PHE A 75 13.23 6.33 2.82
CA PHE A 75 13.02 5.84 4.19
C PHE A 75 14.33 5.59 4.93
N LEU A 76 15.34 5.04 4.26
CA LEU A 76 16.65 4.80 4.86
C LEU A 76 17.34 6.12 5.25
N VAL A 77 17.42 7.08 4.33
CA VAL A 77 18.06 8.37 4.57
C VAL A 77 17.32 9.13 5.68
N VAL A 78 15.99 9.24 5.59
CA VAL A 78 15.20 9.99 6.58
C VAL A 78 15.26 9.32 7.95
N SER A 79 15.21 7.98 8.03
CA SER A 79 15.29 7.28 9.32
C SER A 79 16.66 7.43 9.98
N GLU A 80 17.75 7.37 9.22
CA GLU A 80 19.10 7.49 9.74
C GLU A 80 19.48 8.92 10.11
N VAL A 81 19.04 9.93 9.34
CA VAL A 81 19.27 11.34 9.65
C VAL A 81 18.53 11.73 10.94
N ASN A 82 17.26 11.34 11.06
CA ASN A 82 16.44 11.71 12.21
C ASN A 82 16.58 10.75 13.41
N LYS A 83 17.29 9.63 13.23
CA LYS A 83 17.33 8.50 14.18
C LYS A 83 15.95 8.06 14.66
N ASN A 84 14.99 8.12 13.73
CA ASN A 84 13.59 7.80 13.92
C ASN A 84 13.15 6.80 12.84
N TYR A 85 12.87 5.58 13.26
CA TYR A 85 12.65 4.43 12.39
C TYR A 85 11.17 4.17 12.07
N SER A 86 10.28 5.06 12.50
CA SER A 86 8.85 5.03 12.17
C SER A 86 8.50 5.67 10.82
N GLN A 87 9.47 5.86 9.92
CA GLN A 87 9.20 6.56 8.64
C GLN A 87 8.20 5.80 7.78
N VAL A 88 8.31 4.47 7.70
CA VAL A 88 7.33 3.65 6.97
C VAL A 88 5.99 3.63 7.69
N ASP A 89 5.98 3.59 9.04
CA ASP A 89 4.75 3.61 9.84
C ASP A 89 3.90 4.86 9.54
N ARG A 90 4.53 6.01 9.31
CA ARG A 90 3.85 7.27 8.95
C ARG A 90 3.17 7.22 7.58
N CYS A 91 3.74 6.45 6.66
CA CYS A 91 3.24 6.26 5.30
C CYS A 91 2.32 5.04 5.16
N TRP A 92 2.26 4.18 6.18
CA TRP A 92 1.53 2.90 6.17
C TRP A 92 0.05 3.05 5.84
N SER A 93 -0.60 4.09 6.36
CA SER A 93 -2.01 4.37 6.08
C SER A 93 -2.28 4.89 4.66
N LEU A 94 -1.25 5.33 3.94
CA LEU A 94 -1.35 6.00 2.64
C LEU A 94 -0.93 5.09 1.47
N LEU A 95 0.22 4.43 1.60
CA LEU A 95 0.84 3.68 0.49
C LEU A 95 -0.07 2.59 -0.12
N PRO A 96 -0.79 1.77 0.67
CA PRO A 96 -1.70 0.78 0.10
C PRO A 96 -2.77 1.40 -0.81
N THR A 97 -3.30 2.55 -0.42
CA THR A 97 -4.29 3.29 -1.23
C THR A 97 -3.66 3.87 -2.48
N VAL A 98 -2.42 4.37 -2.40
CA VAL A 98 -1.66 4.83 -3.58
C VAL A 98 -1.48 3.69 -4.59
N TYR A 99 -1.15 2.47 -4.15
CA TYR A 99 -1.03 1.33 -5.07
C TYR A 99 -2.38 0.92 -5.68
N ASN A 100 -3.48 0.94 -4.91
CA ASN A 100 -4.82 0.67 -5.45
C ASN A 100 -5.25 1.73 -6.49
N ILE A 101 -4.97 3.01 -6.23
CA ILE A 101 -5.18 4.10 -7.19
C ILE A 101 -4.33 3.86 -8.44
N HIS A 102 -3.06 3.47 -8.29
CA HIS A 102 -2.19 3.15 -9.41
C HIS A 102 -2.79 2.06 -10.30
N TYR A 103 -3.24 0.93 -9.74
CA TYR A 103 -3.89 -0.11 -10.54
C TYR A 103 -5.16 0.39 -11.25
N ASN A 104 -5.99 1.19 -10.57
CA ASN A 104 -7.20 1.75 -11.16
C ASN A 104 -6.90 2.71 -12.33
N VAL A 105 -6.00 3.67 -12.11
CA VAL A 105 -5.59 4.66 -13.10
C VAL A 105 -4.95 3.97 -14.30
N TRP A 106 -4.04 3.03 -14.05
CA TRP A 106 -3.40 2.25 -15.10
C TRP A 106 -4.42 1.50 -15.95
N ALA A 107 -5.37 0.81 -15.32
CA ALA A 107 -6.43 0.07 -15.99
C ALA A 107 -7.33 0.99 -16.82
N ARG A 108 -7.72 2.14 -16.26
CA ARG A 108 -8.55 3.16 -16.92
C ARG A 108 -7.88 3.72 -18.17
N LEU A 109 -6.59 4.06 -18.06
CA LEU A 109 -5.82 4.61 -19.18
C LEU A 109 -5.54 3.59 -20.28
N ASN A 110 -5.56 2.29 -19.96
CA ASN A 110 -5.49 1.19 -20.92
C ASN A 110 -6.86 0.72 -21.44
N GLY A 111 -7.95 1.44 -21.12
CA GLY A 111 -9.30 1.10 -21.58
C GLY A 111 -9.85 -0.21 -21.01
N LEU A 112 -9.35 -0.65 -19.85
CA LEU A 112 -9.81 -1.87 -19.20
C LEU A 112 -11.07 -1.63 -18.35
N PRO A 113 -11.84 -2.68 -18.02
CA PRO A 113 -12.97 -2.56 -17.12
C PRO A 113 -12.53 -2.20 -15.69
N THR A 114 -13.01 -1.07 -15.15
CA THR A 114 -12.58 -0.55 -13.84
C THR A 114 -13.60 -0.63 -12.73
N GLN A 115 -14.86 -1.04 -12.98
CA GLN A 115 -15.94 -0.90 -12.00
C GLN A 115 -15.64 -1.57 -10.64
N ARG A 116 -15.00 -2.75 -10.66
CA ARG A 116 -14.54 -3.43 -9.44
C ARG A 116 -13.40 -2.67 -8.74
N LEU A 117 -12.43 -2.18 -9.52
CA LEU A 117 -11.31 -1.39 -9.01
C LEU A 117 -11.77 -0.05 -8.45
N ASP A 118 -12.85 0.54 -8.99
CA ASP A 118 -13.43 1.79 -8.49
C ASP A 118 -13.99 1.60 -7.07
N ASN A 119 -14.59 0.44 -6.78
CA ASN A 119 -15.05 0.11 -5.43
C ASN A 119 -13.88 -0.16 -4.47
N ILE A 120 -12.83 -0.86 -4.90
CA ILE A 120 -11.61 -1.04 -4.09
C ILE A 120 -10.95 0.31 -3.79
N MET A 121 -10.84 1.17 -4.80
CA MET A 121 -10.30 2.52 -4.65
C MET A 121 -11.12 3.33 -3.64
N ALA A 122 -12.45 3.37 -3.78
CA ALA A 122 -13.32 4.08 -2.84
C ALA A 122 -13.19 3.54 -1.40
N PHE A 123 -13.22 2.22 -1.22
CA PHE A 123 -13.02 1.57 0.07
C PHE A 123 -11.66 1.94 0.69
N SER A 124 -10.58 1.77 -0.07
CA SER A 124 -9.21 2.05 0.41
C SER A 124 -9.00 3.53 0.74
N VAL A 125 -9.60 4.45 -0.01
CA VAL A 125 -9.59 5.89 0.33
C VAL A 125 -10.29 6.14 1.66
N CYS A 126 -11.48 5.60 1.89
CA CYS A 126 -12.17 5.73 3.19
C CYS A 126 -11.35 5.12 4.33
N TRP A 127 -10.77 3.94 4.10
CA TRP A 127 -9.90 3.25 5.07
C TRP A 127 -8.64 4.07 5.40
N SER A 128 -8.02 4.67 4.39
CA SER A 128 -6.85 5.54 4.53
C SER A 128 -7.17 6.78 5.33
N ILE A 129 -8.23 7.51 4.98
CA ILE A 129 -8.69 8.69 5.73
C ILE A 129 -8.91 8.36 7.21
N ARG A 130 -9.60 7.26 7.50
CA ARG A 130 -9.83 6.81 8.89
C ARG A 130 -8.53 6.58 9.64
N LEU A 131 -7.61 5.79 9.06
CA LEU A 131 -6.36 5.44 9.72
C LEU A 131 -5.42 6.63 9.88
N THR A 132 -5.28 7.45 8.85
CA THR A 132 -4.48 8.68 8.90
C THR A 132 -5.02 9.62 9.97
N PHE A 133 -6.35 9.79 10.07
CA PHE A 133 -6.97 10.56 11.15
C PHE A 133 -6.67 9.94 12.53
N ASN A 134 -6.79 8.62 12.67
CA ASN A 134 -6.52 7.93 13.94
C ASN A 134 -5.06 8.04 14.38
N TYR A 135 -4.12 7.95 13.44
CA TYR A 135 -2.70 8.10 13.70
C TYR A 135 -2.34 9.55 14.03
N TRP A 136 -2.91 10.52 13.29
CA TRP A 136 -2.73 11.95 13.52
C TRP A 136 -3.20 12.37 14.91
N ARG A 137 -4.44 12.02 15.31
CA ARG A 137 -4.99 12.44 16.60
C ARG A 137 -4.24 11.83 17.80
N ARG A 138 -3.52 10.72 17.59
CA ARG A 138 -2.62 10.10 18.58
C ARG A 138 -1.23 10.76 18.62
N GLY A 139 -0.97 11.76 17.79
CA GLY A 139 0.31 12.47 17.73
C GLY A 139 1.36 11.81 16.85
N GLY A 140 1.00 10.80 16.03
CA GLY A 140 1.97 10.05 15.22
C GLY A 140 2.76 10.88 14.20
N TYR A 141 2.20 12.03 13.79
CA TYR A 141 2.86 12.99 12.89
C TYR A 141 3.60 14.12 13.61
N SER A 142 3.62 14.12 14.95
CA SER A 142 4.38 15.11 15.72
C SER A 142 5.89 14.92 15.52
N ILE A 143 6.64 16.02 15.58
CA ILE A 143 8.10 16.00 15.52
C ILE A 143 8.63 15.14 16.67
N GLY A 144 9.55 14.22 16.35
CA GLY A 144 10.11 13.29 17.33
C GLY A 144 9.22 12.08 17.69
N SER A 145 7.96 12.02 17.22
CA SER A 145 7.10 10.86 17.47
C SER A 145 7.69 9.61 16.80
N GLU A 146 8.01 8.60 17.60
CA GLU A 146 8.49 7.28 17.19
C GLU A 146 7.65 6.22 17.90
N ASP A 147 7.41 5.10 17.21
CA ASP A 147 6.81 3.93 17.84
C ASP A 147 7.77 3.36 18.91
N TYR A 148 7.26 3.18 20.13
CA TYR A 148 8.04 2.69 21.27
C TYR A 148 8.70 1.32 21.02
N ARG A 149 8.17 0.53 20.07
CA ARG A 149 8.75 -0.78 19.71
C ARG A 149 10.14 -0.61 19.13
N TRP A 150 10.43 0.48 18.42
CA TRP A 150 11.75 0.70 17.82
C TRP A 150 12.82 0.96 18.87
N GLU A 151 12.50 1.63 19.98
CA GLU A 151 13.41 1.77 21.11
C GLU A 151 13.73 0.40 21.73
N THR A 152 12.68 -0.42 21.92
CA THR A 152 12.83 -1.78 22.47
C THR A 152 13.71 -2.65 21.58
N VAL A 153 13.43 -2.71 20.27
CA VAL A 153 14.21 -3.52 19.32
C VAL A 153 15.66 -3.02 19.22
N ARG A 154 15.87 -1.70 19.25
CA ARG A 154 17.23 -1.11 19.23
C ARG A 154 18.04 -1.47 20.46
N SER A 155 17.40 -1.73 21.60
CA SER A 155 18.08 -2.19 22.82
C SER A 155 18.61 -3.63 22.72
N TRP A 156 18.09 -4.43 21.79
CA TRP A 156 18.46 -5.85 21.65
C TRP A 156 19.72 -6.09 20.82
N VAL A 157 20.15 -5.11 20.03
CA VAL A 157 21.23 -5.29 19.03
C VAL A 157 22.17 -4.09 18.99
N ASN A 158 23.40 -4.31 18.52
CA ASN A 158 24.37 -3.22 18.33
C ASN A 158 24.03 -2.35 17.10
N ARG A 159 24.67 -1.19 16.99
CA ARG A 159 24.39 -0.21 15.90
C ARG A 159 24.59 -0.77 14.49
N PRO A 160 25.69 -1.48 14.15
CA PRO A 160 25.84 -2.05 12.80
C PRO A 160 24.74 -3.05 12.45
N LEU A 161 24.38 -3.93 13.38
CA LEU A 161 23.31 -4.91 13.15
C LEU A 161 21.95 -4.22 13.03
N PHE A 162 21.69 -3.20 13.84
CA PHE A 162 20.48 -2.39 13.73
C PHE A 162 20.38 -1.66 12.39
N PHE A 163 21.50 -1.16 11.85
CA PHE A 163 21.54 -0.53 10.54
C PHE A 163 21.20 -1.52 9.41
N VAL A 164 21.77 -2.74 9.44
CA VAL A 164 21.41 -3.81 8.50
C VAL A 164 19.92 -4.17 8.63
N PHE A 165 19.41 -4.26 9.86
CA PHE A 165 18.00 -4.47 10.12
C PHE A 165 17.12 -3.33 9.59
N ASN A 166 17.54 -2.07 9.73
CA ASN A 166 16.84 -0.92 9.16
C ASN A 166 16.73 -1.03 7.63
N ILE A 167 17.82 -1.38 6.95
CA ILE A 167 17.81 -1.55 5.49
C ILE A 167 16.85 -2.67 5.09
N LEU A 168 17.08 -3.89 5.61
CA LEU A 168 16.40 -5.09 5.12
C LEU A 168 14.94 -5.17 5.57
N PHE A 169 14.68 -4.92 6.85
CA PHE A 169 13.34 -5.10 7.41
C PHE A 169 12.52 -3.81 7.34
N ILE A 170 13.01 -2.72 7.95
CA ILE A 170 12.24 -1.49 8.10
C ILE A 170 12.00 -0.83 6.75
N CYS A 171 13.05 -0.62 5.96
CA CYS A 171 12.94 0.10 4.71
C CYS A 171 12.43 -0.80 3.57
N ILE A 172 13.11 -1.92 3.29
CA ILE A 172 12.77 -2.78 2.14
C ILE A 172 11.52 -3.62 2.42
N ALA A 173 11.56 -4.49 3.44
CA ALA A 173 10.49 -5.47 3.64
C ALA A 173 9.15 -4.80 3.95
N GLN A 174 9.09 -3.77 4.80
CA GLN A 174 7.81 -3.08 5.06
C GLN A 174 7.29 -2.33 3.82
N SER A 175 8.16 -1.68 3.03
CA SER A 175 7.73 -1.00 1.80
C SER A 175 7.14 -1.99 0.78
N VAL A 176 7.84 -3.10 0.55
CA VAL A 176 7.38 -4.18 -0.35
C VAL A 176 6.13 -4.84 0.19
N LEU A 177 6.02 -5.07 1.51
CA LEU A 177 4.82 -5.64 2.13
C LEU A 177 3.60 -4.76 1.89
N LEU A 178 3.73 -3.43 2.02
CA LEU A 178 2.64 -2.49 1.76
C LEU A 178 2.16 -2.50 0.32
N PHE A 179 3.07 -2.76 -0.62
CA PHE A 179 2.71 -3.06 -2.00
C PHE A 179 2.01 -4.43 -2.11
N MET A 180 2.58 -5.48 -1.50
CA MET A 180 2.09 -6.85 -1.61
C MET A 180 0.63 -7.01 -1.15
N ILE A 181 0.22 -6.32 -0.09
CA ILE A 181 -1.18 -6.36 0.40
C ILE A 181 -2.20 -5.83 -0.63
N THR A 182 -1.75 -5.11 -1.66
CA THR A 182 -2.61 -4.55 -2.72
C THR A 182 -2.59 -5.36 -4.00
N THR A 183 -1.77 -6.40 -4.08
CA THR A 183 -1.70 -7.30 -5.25
C THR A 183 -3.00 -8.03 -5.59
N PRO A 184 -3.93 -8.30 -4.65
CA PRO A 184 -5.27 -8.79 -5.02
C PRO A 184 -6.01 -7.85 -5.99
N THR A 185 -5.76 -6.55 -5.96
CA THR A 185 -6.33 -5.58 -6.90
C THR A 185 -5.82 -5.80 -8.32
N TYR A 186 -4.54 -6.14 -8.48
CA TYR A 186 -3.96 -6.53 -9.78
C TYR A 186 -4.61 -7.82 -10.30
N VAL A 187 -4.76 -8.84 -9.44
CA VAL A 187 -5.47 -10.07 -9.80
C VAL A 187 -6.90 -9.78 -10.25
N LEU A 188 -7.61 -8.92 -9.52
CA LEU A 188 -8.99 -8.53 -9.87
C LEU A 188 -9.07 -7.75 -11.18
N MET A 189 -8.07 -6.93 -11.47
CA MET A 189 -7.92 -6.25 -12.77
C MET A 189 -7.80 -7.27 -13.90
N LEU A 190 -6.96 -8.30 -13.73
CA LEU A 190 -6.83 -9.37 -14.72
C LEU A 190 -8.13 -10.18 -14.87
N ALA A 191 -8.77 -10.55 -13.77
CA ALA A 191 -10.04 -11.28 -13.77
C ALA A 191 -11.18 -10.47 -14.42
N SER A 192 -11.18 -9.14 -14.27
CA SER A 192 -12.17 -8.26 -14.89
C SER A 192 -12.08 -8.23 -16.42
N ARG A 193 -10.90 -8.51 -16.99
CA ARG A 193 -10.74 -8.68 -18.45
C ARG A 193 -11.47 -9.91 -18.98
N LEU A 194 -11.59 -10.96 -18.17
CA LEU A 194 -12.25 -12.23 -18.54
C LEU A 194 -13.75 -12.19 -18.29
N SER A 195 -14.17 -11.56 -17.19
CA SER A 195 -15.57 -11.50 -16.76
C SER A 195 -16.34 -10.27 -17.27
N GLY A 196 -15.66 -9.29 -17.84
CA GLY A 196 -16.24 -8.05 -18.32
C GLY A 196 -16.46 -7.00 -17.22
N GLN A 197 -17.14 -5.91 -17.60
CA GLN A 197 -17.26 -4.71 -16.77
C GLN A 197 -18.26 -4.84 -15.62
N ASN A 198 -19.29 -5.66 -15.77
CA ASN A 198 -20.40 -5.74 -14.84
C ASN A 198 -19.98 -6.38 -13.51
N MET A 199 -20.38 -5.75 -12.41
CA MET A 199 -20.34 -6.36 -11.07
C MET A 199 -21.50 -7.32 -10.88
N ASN A 200 -21.22 -8.53 -10.40
CA ASN A 200 -22.25 -9.47 -9.97
C ASN A 200 -22.72 -9.14 -8.54
N THR A 201 -23.75 -9.84 -8.05
CA THR A 201 -24.29 -9.64 -6.70
C THR A 201 -23.22 -9.81 -5.62
N THR A 202 -22.32 -10.77 -5.77
CA THR A 202 -21.23 -11.04 -4.82
C THR A 202 -20.22 -9.90 -4.77
N ASP A 203 -19.84 -9.34 -5.92
CA ASP A 203 -18.97 -8.17 -6.03
C ASP A 203 -19.56 -6.98 -5.26
N ILE A 204 -20.87 -6.75 -5.40
CA ILE A 204 -21.60 -5.66 -4.73
C ILE A 204 -21.65 -5.91 -3.22
N LEU A 205 -22.04 -7.12 -2.79
CA LEU A 205 -22.16 -7.47 -1.38
C LEU A 205 -20.84 -7.29 -0.64
N PHE A 206 -19.73 -7.80 -1.19
CA PHE A 206 -18.42 -7.65 -0.54
C PHE A 206 -17.94 -6.20 -0.52
N ALA A 207 -18.11 -5.45 -1.60
CA ALA A 207 -17.73 -4.03 -1.63
C ALA A 207 -18.50 -3.21 -0.58
N ARG A 208 -19.79 -3.47 -0.40
CA ARG A 208 -20.63 -2.79 0.61
C ARG A 208 -20.30 -3.25 2.02
N ALA A 209 -20.09 -4.54 2.25
CA ALA A 209 -19.67 -5.07 3.54
C ALA A 209 -18.34 -4.44 4.00
N LEU A 210 -17.36 -4.32 3.10
CA LEU A 210 -16.08 -3.65 3.40
C LEU A 210 -16.26 -2.19 3.83
N LEU A 211 -17.13 -1.42 3.16
CA LEU A 211 -17.43 -0.04 3.57
C LEU A 211 -18.13 0.02 4.94
N VAL A 212 -19.09 -0.87 5.21
CA VAL A 212 -19.74 -0.95 6.52
C VAL A 212 -18.72 -1.27 7.62
N LEU A 213 -17.78 -2.18 7.36
CA LEU A 213 -16.70 -2.49 8.31
C LEU A 213 -15.81 -1.28 8.58
N VAL A 214 -15.46 -0.47 7.57
CA VAL A 214 -14.71 0.78 7.78
C VAL A 214 -15.46 1.77 8.69
N ILE A 215 -16.78 1.88 8.51
CA ILE A 215 -17.62 2.74 9.36
C ILE A 215 -17.63 2.19 10.80
N PHE A 216 -17.81 0.87 10.96
CA PHE A 216 -17.77 0.23 12.27
C PHE A 216 -16.42 0.46 12.97
N GLU A 217 -15.32 0.26 12.26
CA GLU A 217 -13.97 0.52 12.75
C GLU A 217 -13.78 1.98 13.17
N TYR A 218 -14.35 2.95 12.46
CA TYR A 218 -14.30 4.36 12.84
C TYR A 218 -14.95 4.63 14.21
N PHE A 219 -16.12 4.04 14.47
CA PHE A 219 -16.78 4.15 15.77
C PHE A 219 -16.03 3.39 16.89
N ALA A 220 -15.50 2.21 16.58
CA ALA A 220 -14.66 1.45 17.51
C ALA A 220 -13.39 2.24 17.90
N ASP A 221 -12.72 2.82 16.90
CA ASP A 221 -11.58 3.72 17.07
C ASP A 221 -11.95 4.92 17.96
N GLY A 222 -13.12 5.52 17.75
CA GLY A 222 -13.63 6.62 18.58
C GLY A 222 -13.87 6.21 20.04
N SER A 223 -14.44 5.03 20.24
CA SER A 223 -14.70 4.47 21.58
C SER A 223 -13.40 4.20 22.33
N GLN A 224 -12.42 3.58 21.66
CA GLN A 224 -11.09 3.33 22.23
C GLN A 224 -10.38 4.65 22.59
N TRP A 225 -10.47 5.66 21.74
CA TRP A 225 -9.90 6.98 22.01
C TRP A 225 -10.50 7.65 23.25
N ASN A 226 -11.82 7.61 23.39
CA ASN A 226 -12.50 8.18 24.56
C ASN A 226 -12.10 7.46 25.85
N PHE A 227 -12.00 6.13 25.83
CA PHE A 227 -11.50 5.35 26.96
C PHE A 227 -10.07 5.75 27.35
N HIS A 228 -9.14 5.84 26.39
CA HIS A 228 -7.75 6.21 26.71
C HIS A 228 -7.64 7.64 27.27
N LYS A 229 -8.42 8.60 26.76
CA LYS A 229 -8.49 9.95 27.35
C LYS A 229 -8.94 9.88 28.82
N ALA A 230 -9.99 9.11 29.12
CA ALA A 230 -10.49 8.97 30.48
C ALA A 230 -9.47 8.28 31.40
N LYS A 231 -8.82 7.21 30.91
CA LYS A 231 -7.74 6.50 31.61
C LYS A 231 -6.58 7.44 31.94
N HIS A 232 -6.11 8.24 30.99
CA HIS A 232 -5.02 9.19 31.24
C HIS A 232 -5.42 10.31 32.21
N ALA A 233 -6.67 10.80 32.15
CA ALA A 233 -7.18 11.77 33.12
C ALA A 233 -7.22 11.17 34.54
N TYR A 234 -7.68 9.92 34.67
CA TYR A 234 -7.66 9.20 35.94
C TYR A 234 -6.23 9.01 36.48
N GLN A 235 -5.29 8.57 35.65
CA GLN A 235 -3.89 8.41 36.07
C GLN A 235 -3.26 9.69 36.59
N LYS A 236 -3.65 10.86 36.06
CA LYS A 236 -3.15 12.17 36.50
C LYS A 236 -3.83 12.70 37.76
N THR A 237 -5.10 12.39 37.97
CA THR A 237 -5.94 13.05 39.00
C THR A 237 -6.41 12.12 40.12
N ALA A 238 -6.25 10.80 39.94
CA ALA A 238 -6.87 9.73 40.73
C ALA A 238 -8.41 9.83 40.84
N LYS A 239 -9.06 10.65 40.01
CA LYS A 239 -10.52 10.86 39.98
C LYS A 239 -11.09 10.31 38.68
N VAL A 240 -12.18 9.55 38.79
CA VAL A 240 -12.87 8.98 37.62
C VAL A 240 -13.57 10.11 36.88
N PRO A 241 -13.33 10.30 35.57
CA PRO A 241 -14.03 11.33 34.79
C PRO A 241 -15.53 11.08 34.73
N ALA A 242 -16.32 12.16 34.64
CA ALA A 242 -17.78 12.06 34.50
C ALA A 242 -18.17 11.19 33.29
N GLY A 243 -19.17 10.31 33.47
CA GLY A 243 -19.61 9.36 32.45
C GLY A 243 -18.81 8.06 32.39
N TRP A 244 -17.84 7.85 33.28
CA TRP A 244 -17.07 6.61 33.40
C TRP A 244 -17.26 5.99 34.79
N THR A 245 -17.19 4.65 34.87
CA THR A 245 -17.19 3.89 36.11
C THR A 245 -15.83 3.21 36.33
N ARG A 246 -15.50 2.87 37.59
CA ARG A 246 -14.28 2.11 37.91
C ARG A 246 -14.36 0.67 37.43
#